data_AF-A0A1V4YDX3-F1
#
_entry.id   AF-A0A1V4YDX3-F1
#
_cell.length_a   1.000
_cell.length_b   1.000
_cell.length_c   1.000
_cell.angle_alpha   90.00
_cell.angle_beta   90.00
_cell.angle_gamma   90.00
#
_symmetry.space_group_name_H-M   'P 1'
#
loop_
_entity.id
_entity.type
_entity.pdbx_description
1 polymer ?
#
loop_
_entity_poly.entity_id
_entity_poly.type
_entity_poly.pdbx_seq_one_letter_code
_entity_poly.pdbx_strand_id
1 'polypeptide(L)'
;MLLQQDILTISENTHLSSSEFLLPFIPLEVEDALNGISESSSLIPYTDKDGNVHSFGWMLRRKKNGDCSFLESTNQPYKCAIYKLRPALCRTYPFYLEECELCTSECEGLGLPISHEDSLILAKSVLDRYLHELEERILVYQCYEHFEPIDSNIVYSLERFKKGHVFYIVHDSEGTHRRCEPM
;
A
#
# COMPACT_ATOMS: atom_id res chain seq x y z
N MET A 1 -0.84 -4.48 0.00
CA MET A 1 -1.37 -3.57 -1.03
C MET A 1 -2.88 -3.46 -0.84
N LEU A 2 -3.48 -2.32 -1.17
CA LEU A 2 -4.94 -2.20 -1.20
C LEU A 2 -5.52 -2.92 -2.42
N LEU A 3 -6.66 -3.57 -2.26
CA LEU A 3 -7.41 -4.16 -3.37
C LEU A 3 -8.10 -3.06 -4.17
N GLN A 4 -8.27 -3.24 -5.48
CA GLN A 4 -8.93 -2.25 -6.32
C GLN A 4 -10.39 -2.04 -5.90
N GLN A 5 -11.08 -3.13 -5.52
CA GLN A 5 -12.43 -3.04 -4.99
C GLN A 5 -12.52 -2.21 -3.69
N ASP A 6 -11.50 -2.25 -2.83
CA ASP A 6 -11.46 -1.43 -1.61
C ASP A 6 -11.30 0.06 -1.97
N ILE A 7 -10.46 0.37 -2.97
CA ILE A 7 -10.25 1.73 -3.46
C ILE A 7 -11.55 2.31 -4.01
N LEU A 8 -12.24 1.57 -4.88
CA LEU A 8 -13.53 1.98 -5.46
C LEU A 8 -14.58 2.19 -4.36
N THR A 9 -14.69 1.23 -3.43
CA THR A 9 -15.66 1.30 -2.33
C THR A 9 -15.43 2.54 -1.46
N ILE A 10 -14.18 2.86 -1.12
CA ILE A 10 -13.85 4.07 -0.34
C ILE A 10 -14.18 5.32 -1.14
N SER A 11 -13.77 5.41 -2.40
CA SER A 11 -13.98 6.61 -3.21
C SER A 11 -15.47 6.93 -3.38
N GLU A 12 -16.29 5.91 -3.70
CA GLU A 12 -17.73 6.06 -3.91
C GLU A 12 -18.47 6.50 -2.64
N ASN A 13 -18.09 5.96 -1.48
CA ASN A 13 -18.83 6.17 -0.23
C ASN A 13 -18.29 7.31 0.64
N THR A 14 -17.10 7.84 0.33
CA THR A 14 -16.52 9.00 1.03
C THR A 14 -16.53 10.27 0.18
N HIS A 15 -16.81 10.15 -1.13
CA HIS A 15 -16.67 11.21 -2.12
C HIS A 15 -15.25 11.80 -2.22
N LEU A 16 -14.25 11.08 -1.72
CA LEU A 16 -12.85 11.41 -1.89
C LEU A 16 -12.35 10.84 -3.22
N SER A 17 -11.55 11.61 -3.94
CA SER A 17 -10.77 11.08 -5.06
C SER A 17 -9.67 10.15 -4.56
N SER A 18 -9.28 9.17 -5.37
CA SER A 18 -8.22 8.21 -5.01
C SER A 18 -6.91 8.90 -4.61
N SER A 19 -6.57 10.02 -5.24
CA SER A 19 -5.38 10.83 -4.87
C SER A 19 -5.43 11.41 -3.46
N GLU A 20 -6.61 11.66 -2.89
CA GLU A 20 -6.74 12.24 -1.55
C GLU A 20 -6.46 11.24 -0.44
N PHE A 21 -6.69 9.94 -0.67
CA PHE A 21 -6.55 8.92 0.36
C PHE A 21 -5.55 7.80 0.03
N LEU A 22 -4.96 7.79 -1.17
CA LEU A 22 -3.93 6.83 -1.56
C LEU A 22 -2.55 7.48 -1.69
N LEU A 23 -1.55 6.62 -1.50
CA LEU A 23 -0.15 6.84 -1.87
C LEU A 23 0.37 5.60 -2.61
N PRO A 24 1.37 5.74 -3.50
CA PRO A 24 2.13 4.61 -4.02
C PRO A 24 2.66 3.73 -2.88
N PHE A 25 2.61 2.41 -3.03
CA PHE A 25 3.21 1.50 -2.05
C PHE A 25 4.72 1.41 -2.26
N ILE A 26 5.49 2.07 -1.41
CA ILE A 26 6.95 2.09 -1.51
C ILE A 26 7.54 1.11 -0.49
N PRO A 27 8.35 0.12 -0.92
CA PRO A 27 9.08 -0.74 0.00
C PRO A 27 10.00 0.09 0.91
N LEU A 28 10.19 -0.35 2.16
CA LEU A 28 10.99 0.39 3.14
C LEU A 28 12.42 0.67 2.65
N GLU A 29 13.05 -0.28 1.96
CA GLU A 29 14.39 -0.11 1.37
C GLU A 29 14.47 1.04 0.35
N VAL A 30 13.40 1.25 -0.43
CA VAL A 30 13.27 2.32 -1.42
C VAL A 30 13.01 3.64 -0.70
N GLU A 31 12.11 3.64 0.29
CA GLU A 31 11.82 4.81 1.12
C GLU A 31 13.07 5.29 1.87
N ASP A 32 13.84 4.38 2.47
CA ASP A 32 15.10 4.68 3.16
C ASP A 32 16.14 5.24 2.20
N ALA A 33 16.24 4.71 0.99
CA ALA A 33 17.21 5.17 -0.01
C ALA A 33 16.85 6.57 -0.54
N LEU A 34 15.56 6.86 -0.75
CA LEU A 34 15.07 8.20 -1.12
C LEU A 34 15.36 9.22 0.00
N ASN A 35 15.18 8.82 1.25
CA ASN A 35 15.46 9.64 2.43
C ASN A 35 16.96 9.76 2.77
N GLY A 36 17.83 9.05 2.06
CA GLY A 36 19.28 9.03 2.31
C GLY A 36 19.68 8.31 3.59
N ILE A 37 18.82 7.42 4.10
CA ILE A 37 19.07 6.57 5.27
C ILE A 37 19.87 5.32 4.86
N SER A 38 19.62 4.78 3.67
CA SER A 38 20.29 3.61 3.11
C SER A 38 21.05 3.93 1.80
N GLU A 39 21.75 2.93 1.25
CA GLU A 39 22.48 3.11 -0.01
C GLU A 39 21.53 3.39 -1.18
N SER A 40 21.92 4.34 -2.04
CA SER A 40 21.18 4.70 -3.25
C SER A 40 21.10 3.57 -4.29
N SER A 41 21.96 2.55 -4.16
CA SER A 41 21.93 1.33 -4.97
C SER A 41 20.61 0.58 -4.84
N SER A 42 19.92 0.68 -3.69
CA SER A 42 18.59 0.10 -3.45
C SER A 42 17.51 0.68 -4.36
N LEU A 43 17.75 1.86 -4.98
CA LEU A 43 16.82 2.46 -5.94
C LEU A 43 16.97 1.91 -7.35
N ILE A 44 18.09 1.27 -7.68
CA ILE A 44 18.37 0.78 -9.03
C ILE A 44 17.23 -0.09 -9.57
N PRO A 45 16.75 -1.11 -8.84
CA PRO A 45 15.73 -2.02 -9.36
C PRO A 45 14.39 -1.34 -9.64
N TYR A 46 14.18 -0.14 -9.09
CA TYR A 46 12.92 0.58 -9.14
C TYR A 46 13.00 1.87 -9.96
N THR A 47 14.14 2.22 -10.56
CA THR A 47 14.30 3.50 -11.25
C THR A 47 14.47 3.31 -12.76
N ASP A 48 13.60 3.94 -13.55
CA ASP A 48 13.69 3.91 -15.01
C ASP A 48 14.73 4.92 -15.56
N LYS A 49 14.92 4.86 -16.88
CA LYS A 49 15.80 5.77 -17.62
C LYS A 49 15.44 7.26 -17.49
N ASP A 50 14.22 7.61 -17.10
CA ASP A 50 13.75 9.00 -16.97
C ASP A 50 13.81 9.48 -15.50
N GLY A 51 14.28 8.62 -14.60
CA GLY A 51 14.39 8.84 -13.17
C GLY A 51 13.04 8.74 -12.44
N ASN A 52 12.05 8.05 -13.01
CA ASN A 52 10.81 7.74 -12.33
C ASN A 52 10.98 6.51 -11.45
N VAL A 53 10.27 6.47 -10.31
CA VAL A 53 10.34 5.37 -9.35
C VAL A 53 9.13 4.45 -9.54
N HIS A 54 9.37 3.18 -9.79
CA HIS A 54 8.36 2.16 -10.06
C HIS A 54 7.92 1.49 -8.76
N SER A 55 6.63 1.26 -8.62
CA SER A 55 5.99 0.72 -7.42
C SER A 55 4.82 -0.18 -7.81
N PHE A 56 4.45 -1.10 -6.93
CA PHE A 56 3.37 -2.06 -7.16
C PHE A 56 2.19 -1.79 -6.23
N GLY A 57 1.15 -1.20 -6.84
CA GLY A 57 -0.10 -0.71 -6.27
C GLY A 57 0.01 0.27 -5.12
N TRP A 58 -1.04 0.28 -4.30
CA TRP A 58 -1.37 1.42 -3.44
C TRP A 58 -1.39 1.09 -1.96
N MET A 59 -1.16 2.12 -1.15
CA MET A 59 -1.39 2.12 0.29
C MET A 59 -2.26 3.31 0.72
N LEU A 60 -2.85 3.22 1.92
CA LEU A 60 -3.57 4.34 2.49
C LEU A 60 -2.59 5.48 2.81
N ARG A 61 -2.98 6.70 2.45
CA ARG A 61 -2.22 7.91 2.76
C ARG A 61 -2.02 8.00 4.27
N ARG A 62 -0.82 8.44 4.66
CA ARG A 62 -0.46 8.67 6.06
C ARG A 62 -0.43 10.16 6.39
N LYS A 63 -0.68 10.49 7.64
CA LYS A 63 -0.43 11.81 8.22
C LYS A 63 1.07 11.98 8.47
N LYS A 64 1.49 13.21 8.77
CA LYS A 64 2.90 13.54 9.08
C LYS A 64 3.50 12.74 10.25
N ASN A 65 2.67 12.23 11.15
CA ASN A 65 3.10 11.42 12.29
C ASN A 65 3.12 9.91 11.99
N GLY A 66 2.88 9.50 10.73
CA GLY A 66 2.84 8.10 10.31
C GLY A 66 1.48 7.41 10.44
N ASP A 67 0.50 8.03 11.10
CA ASP A 67 -0.83 7.46 11.26
C ASP A 67 -1.58 7.38 9.92
N CYS A 68 -2.49 6.43 9.81
CA CYS A 68 -3.47 6.40 8.71
C CYS A 68 -4.24 7.73 8.64
N SER A 69 -4.46 8.24 7.42
CA SER A 69 -5.22 9.49 7.17
C SER A 69 -6.63 9.46 7.78
N PHE A 70 -7.26 8.28 7.80
CA PHE A 70 -8.60 8.06 8.37
C PHE A 70 -8.63 7.86 9.89
N LEU A 71 -7.48 7.84 10.58
CA LEU A 71 -7.45 7.71 12.03
C LEU A 71 -7.84 9.03 12.69
N GLU A 72 -8.87 9.07 13.51
CA GLU A 72 -9.23 10.25 14.31
C GLU A 72 -8.39 10.27 15.59
N SER A 73 -7.47 11.22 15.68
CA SER A 73 -6.47 11.32 16.75
C SER A 73 -6.81 12.36 17.84
N THR A 74 -7.95 13.04 17.72
CA THR A 74 -8.33 14.16 18.59
C THR A 74 -9.01 13.73 19.89
N ASN A 75 -9.61 12.53 19.94
CA ASN A 75 -10.32 12.02 21.11
C ASN A 75 -9.99 10.54 21.32
N GLN A 76 -9.56 10.16 22.53
CA GLN A 76 -9.45 8.75 22.89
C GLN A 76 -10.81 8.18 23.32
N PRO A 77 -11.12 6.89 23.01
CA PRO A 77 -10.29 5.98 22.21
C PRO A 77 -10.24 6.39 20.73
N TYR A 78 -9.10 6.15 20.08
CA TYR A 78 -8.91 6.43 18.66
C TYR A 78 -9.94 5.69 17.80
N LYS A 79 -10.46 6.34 16.76
CA LYS A 79 -11.49 5.78 15.88
C LYS A 79 -11.09 5.91 14.42
N CYS A 80 -11.42 4.90 13.62
CA CYS A 80 -11.31 4.98 12.18
C CYS A 80 -12.56 5.69 11.61
N ALA A 81 -12.38 6.82 10.94
CA ALA A 81 -13.47 7.61 10.34
C ALA A 81 -14.27 6.80 9.31
N ILE A 82 -13.63 5.83 8.66
CA ILE A 82 -14.24 4.94 7.65
C ILE A 82 -14.41 3.50 8.15
N TYR A 83 -14.66 3.29 9.45
CA TYR A 83 -14.66 1.93 10.06
C TYR A 83 -15.51 0.90 9.31
N LYS A 84 -16.68 1.32 8.79
CA LYS A 84 -17.59 0.47 8.01
C LYS A 84 -17.11 0.16 6.60
N LEU A 85 -16.24 0.99 6.06
CA LEU A 85 -15.65 0.92 4.71
C LEU A 85 -14.17 0.50 4.76
N ARG A 86 -13.69 0.01 5.90
CA ARG A 86 -12.29 -0.39 6.04
C ARG A 86 -11.90 -1.36 4.92
N PRO A 87 -10.70 -1.21 4.33
CA PRO A 87 -10.17 -2.17 3.38
C PRO A 87 -10.12 -3.58 3.98
N ALA A 88 -10.12 -4.60 3.12
CA ALA A 88 -9.96 -6.00 3.54
C ALA A 88 -8.74 -6.16 4.46
N LEU A 89 -7.61 -5.54 4.10
CA LEU A 89 -6.38 -5.50 4.90
C LEU A 89 -6.64 -5.08 6.37
N CYS A 90 -7.39 -4.00 6.58
CA CYS A 90 -7.70 -3.48 7.92
C CYS A 90 -8.78 -4.28 8.65
N ARG A 91 -9.64 -5.01 7.93
CA ARG A 91 -10.66 -5.90 8.54
C ARG A 91 -10.06 -7.20 9.03
N THR A 92 -9.08 -7.71 8.31
CA THR A 92 -8.45 -9.01 8.60
C THR A 92 -7.23 -8.88 9.52
N TYR A 93 -6.69 -7.67 9.72
CA TYR A 93 -5.57 -7.45 10.64
C TYR A 93 -5.87 -8.02 12.04
N PRO A 94 -4.95 -8.78 12.66
CA PRO A 94 -3.55 -9.00 12.26
C PRO A 94 -3.30 -10.23 11.37
N PHE A 95 -4.34 -10.90 10.89
CA PHE A 95 -4.24 -12.16 10.16
C PHE A 95 -4.05 -11.94 8.65
N TYR A 96 -3.23 -12.79 8.04
CA TYR A 96 -3.05 -12.87 6.59
C TYR A 96 -2.62 -14.28 6.20
N LEU A 97 -2.73 -14.61 4.91
CA LEU A 97 -2.22 -15.86 4.37
C LEU A 97 -0.95 -15.61 3.57
N GLU A 98 0.02 -16.50 3.74
CA GLU A 98 1.24 -16.58 2.94
C GLU A 98 1.47 -18.05 2.60
N GLU A 99 1.67 -18.36 1.31
CA GLU A 99 1.79 -19.76 0.84
C GLU A 99 0.70 -20.73 1.35
N CYS A 100 -0.54 -20.24 1.45
CA CYS A 100 -1.70 -20.95 2.03
C CYS A 100 -1.61 -21.27 3.53
N GLU A 101 -0.63 -20.71 4.26
CA GLU A 101 -0.51 -20.81 5.70
C GLU A 101 -1.01 -19.55 6.40
N LEU A 102 -1.64 -19.73 7.57
CA LEU A 102 -2.12 -18.62 8.40
C LEU A 102 -0.97 -17.99 9.17
N CYS A 103 -0.74 -16.71 8.91
CA CYS A 103 0.25 -15.89 9.57
C CYS A 103 -0.41 -14.75 10.36
N THR A 104 0.36 -14.16 11.28
CA THR A 104 -0.07 -13.04 12.12
C THR A 104 0.99 -11.96 12.19
N SER A 105 0.57 -10.70 12.07
CA SER A 105 1.38 -9.54 12.43
C SER A 105 1.25 -9.22 13.93
N GLU A 106 2.12 -8.35 14.44
CA GLU A 106 2.10 -7.93 15.85
C GLU A 106 0.78 -7.23 16.22
N CYS A 107 0.10 -7.71 17.26
CA CYS A 107 -1.13 -7.08 17.75
C CYS A 107 -1.39 -7.45 19.20
N GLU A 108 -1.65 -6.46 20.05
CA GLU A 108 -1.95 -6.64 21.47
C GLU A 108 -3.24 -7.46 21.71
N GLY A 109 -4.12 -7.53 20.71
CA GLY A 109 -5.36 -8.30 20.77
C GLY A 109 -5.20 -9.80 20.49
N LEU A 110 -4.01 -10.27 20.10
CA LEU A 110 -3.78 -11.69 19.85
C LEU A 110 -3.89 -12.52 21.13
N GLY A 111 -4.52 -13.70 21.02
CA GLY A 111 -4.74 -14.60 22.16
C GLY A 111 -5.95 -14.26 23.02
N LEU A 112 -6.64 -13.14 22.75
CA LEU A 112 -7.92 -12.83 23.38
C LEU A 112 -9.03 -13.79 22.92
N PRO A 113 -10.04 -14.06 23.76
CA PRO A 113 -11.13 -14.97 23.39
C PRO A 113 -11.97 -14.38 22.27
N ILE A 114 -12.36 -15.24 21.33
CA ILE A 114 -13.30 -14.98 20.24
C ILE A 114 -14.33 -16.11 20.21
N SER A 115 -15.58 -15.79 19.86
CA SER A 115 -16.59 -16.84 19.69
C SER A 115 -16.24 -17.73 18.49
N HIS A 116 -16.70 -18.97 18.50
CA HIS A 116 -16.50 -19.87 17.35
C HIS A 116 -17.18 -19.34 16.07
N GLU A 117 -18.30 -18.64 16.20
CA GLU A 117 -18.99 -18.04 15.06
C GLU A 117 -18.18 -16.88 14.46
N ASP A 118 -17.70 -15.96 15.29
CA ASP A 118 -16.88 -14.83 14.85
C ASP A 118 -15.54 -15.30 14.28
N SER A 119 -14.95 -16.37 14.82
CA SER A 119 -13.70 -16.93 14.30
C SER A 119 -13.87 -17.50 12.89
N LEU A 120 -15.00 -18.15 12.59
CA LEU A 120 -15.31 -18.62 11.24
C LEU A 120 -15.55 -17.47 10.27
N ILE A 121 -16.25 -16.41 10.70
CA ILE A 121 -16.46 -15.20 9.88
C ILE A 121 -15.11 -14.54 9.56
N LEU A 122 -14.23 -14.43 10.56
CA LEU A 122 -12.90 -13.86 10.39
C LEU A 122 -12.03 -14.73 9.47
N ALA A 123 -12.01 -16.06 9.68
CA ALA A 123 -11.26 -16.99 8.84
C ALA A 123 -11.71 -16.92 7.38
N LYS A 124 -13.03 -16.87 7.13
CA LYS A 124 -13.57 -16.66 5.78
C LYS A 124 -13.11 -15.32 5.19
N SER A 125 -13.15 -14.24 5.97
CA SER A 125 -12.70 -12.92 5.51
C SER A 125 -11.22 -12.90 5.14
N VAL A 126 -10.38 -13.62 5.89
CA VAL A 126 -8.94 -13.78 5.60
C VAL A 126 -8.74 -14.57 4.30
N LEU A 127 -9.47 -15.66 4.09
CA LEU A 127 -9.41 -16.45 2.86
C LEU A 127 -9.91 -15.64 1.66
N ASP A 128 -11.06 -14.98 1.78
CA ASP A 128 -11.62 -14.13 0.73
C ASP A 128 -10.60 -13.05 0.35
N ARG A 129 -10.00 -12.36 1.34
CA ARG A 129 -8.91 -11.40 1.08
C ARG A 129 -7.77 -12.01 0.28
N TYR A 130 -7.28 -13.19 0.68
CA TYR A 130 -6.15 -13.84 0.01
C TYR A 130 -6.45 -14.21 -1.45
N LEU A 131 -7.67 -14.71 -1.72
CA LEU A 131 -8.09 -15.01 -3.09
C LEU A 131 -8.11 -13.75 -3.97
N HIS A 132 -8.67 -12.64 -3.47
CA HIS A 132 -8.66 -11.38 -4.21
C HIS A 132 -7.23 -10.83 -4.38
N GLU A 133 -6.35 -10.96 -3.37
CA GLU A 133 -4.94 -10.56 -3.51
C GLU A 133 -4.21 -11.38 -4.60
N LEU A 134 -4.55 -12.67 -4.77
CA LEU A 134 -4.02 -13.50 -5.85
C LEU A 134 -4.58 -13.09 -7.22
N GLU A 135 -5.89 -12.82 -7.32
CA GLU A 135 -6.53 -12.34 -8.54
C GLU A 135 -5.94 -11.00 -9.00
N GLU A 136 -5.81 -10.04 -8.08
CA GLU A 136 -5.16 -8.75 -8.31
C GLU A 136 -3.72 -8.93 -8.80
N ARG A 137 -2.96 -9.83 -8.16
CA ARG A 137 -1.57 -10.10 -8.56
C ARG A 137 -1.50 -10.68 -9.98
N ILE A 138 -2.40 -11.60 -10.34
CA ILE A 138 -2.48 -12.14 -11.70
C ILE A 138 -2.78 -11.02 -12.70
N LEU A 139 -3.73 -10.12 -12.39
CA LEU A 139 -4.08 -9.00 -13.25
C LEU A 139 -2.92 -8.01 -13.41
N VAL A 140 -2.20 -7.69 -12.33
CA VAL A 140 -0.96 -6.90 -12.39
C VAL A 140 0.02 -7.52 -13.39
N TYR A 141 0.28 -8.83 -13.30
CA TYR A 141 1.18 -9.50 -14.25
C TYR A 141 0.69 -9.46 -15.70
N GLN A 142 -0.62 -9.49 -15.93
CA GLN A 142 -1.20 -9.41 -17.28
C GLN A 142 -1.11 -8.00 -17.87
N CYS A 143 -1.25 -6.97 -17.03
CA CYS A 143 -1.22 -5.57 -17.43
C CYS A 143 0.19 -4.94 -17.33
N TYR A 144 1.16 -5.66 -16.76
CA TYR A 144 2.49 -5.12 -16.47
C TYR A 144 3.25 -4.76 -17.76
N GLU A 145 3.59 -3.48 -17.88
CA GLU A 145 4.51 -2.98 -18.88
C GLU A 145 5.93 -2.98 -18.32
N HIS A 146 6.78 -3.84 -18.88
CA HIS A 146 8.17 -3.95 -18.47
C HIS A 146 8.94 -2.64 -18.68
N PHE A 147 9.78 -2.29 -17.71
CA PHE A 147 10.72 -1.18 -17.79
C PHE A 147 12.13 -1.68 -17.55
N GLU A 148 13.11 -1.02 -18.17
CA GLU A 148 14.52 -1.29 -17.93
C GLU A 148 15.03 -0.45 -16.75
N PRO A 149 15.48 -1.07 -15.65
CA PRO A 149 16.10 -0.34 -14.55
C PRO A 149 17.49 0.16 -14.96
N ILE A 150 17.81 1.43 -14.68
CA ILE A 150 19.09 2.05 -15.07
C ILE A 150 19.71 2.82 -13.90
N ASP A 151 21.03 2.65 -13.71
CA ASP A 151 21.80 3.31 -12.65
C ASP A 151 22.07 4.81 -12.89
N SER A 152 22.16 5.21 -14.16
CA SER A 152 22.61 6.55 -14.58
C SER A 152 21.73 7.70 -14.08
N ASN A 153 20.47 7.44 -13.72
CA ASN A 153 19.51 8.47 -13.32
C ASN A 153 19.04 8.41 -11.86
N ILE A 154 19.69 7.59 -11.02
CA ILE A 154 19.40 7.58 -9.58
C ILE A 154 19.67 8.95 -8.95
N VAL A 155 20.85 9.55 -9.25
CA VAL A 155 21.22 10.87 -8.73
C VAL A 155 20.18 11.91 -9.14
N TYR A 156 19.69 11.82 -10.38
CA TYR A 156 18.65 12.71 -10.88
C TYR A 156 17.31 12.51 -10.16
N SER A 157 16.91 11.26 -9.91
CA SER A 157 15.72 10.92 -9.11
C SER A 157 15.81 11.49 -7.68
N LEU A 158 16.95 11.29 -7.01
CA LEU A 158 17.20 11.82 -5.66
C LEU A 158 17.17 13.35 -5.61
N GLU A 159 17.74 14.03 -6.60
CA GLU A 159 17.69 15.50 -6.68
C GLU A 159 16.27 16.03 -6.93
N ARG A 160 15.43 15.28 -7.67
CA ARG A 160 14.00 15.58 -7.80
C ARG A 160 13.24 15.31 -6.50
N PHE A 161 13.60 14.25 -5.78
CA PHE A 161 13.02 13.91 -4.48
C PHE A 161 13.21 15.03 -3.47
N LYS A 162 14.44 15.53 -3.33
CA LYS A 162 14.74 16.68 -2.46
C LYS A 162 13.94 17.94 -2.82
N LYS A 163 13.48 18.05 -4.07
CA LYS A 163 12.67 19.17 -4.57
C LYS A 163 11.15 18.90 -4.49
N GLY A 164 10.72 17.73 -4.00
CA GLY A 164 9.31 17.35 -3.88
C GLY A 164 8.64 16.97 -5.20
N HIS A 165 9.41 16.47 -6.18
CA HIS A 165 8.93 16.23 -7.56
C HIS A 165 9.20 14.80 -8.06
N VAL A 166 9.21 13.79 -7.19
CA VAL A 166 9.32 12.40 -7.68
C VAL A 166 8.05 11.99 -8.39
N PHE A 167 8.26 11.39 -9.57
CA PHE A 167 7.21 10.73 -10.29
C PHE A 167 7.27 9.24 -10.00
N TYR A 168 6.18 8.75 -9.43
CA TYR A 168 5.94 7.34 -9.23
C TYR A 168 5.18 6.77 -10.42
N ILE A 169 5.64 5.62 -10.91
CA ILE A 169 4.95 4.79 -11.88
C ILE A 169 4.39 3.60 -11.10
N VAL A 170 3.10 3.65 -10.82
CA VAL A 170 2.42 2.64 -10.02
C VAL A 170 1.80 1.61 -10.97
N HIS A 171 2.17 0.36 -10.80
CA HIS A 171 1.63 -0.78 -11.53
C HIS A 171 0.59 -1.46 -10.65
N ASP A 172 -0.67 -1.51 -11.11
CA ASP A 172 -1.77 -2.20 -10.45
C ASP A 172 -2.58 -3.05 -11.45
N SER A 173 -3.70 -3.61 -11.01
CA SER A 173 -4.56 -4.45 -11.84
C SER A 173 -5.29 -3.69 -12.95
N GLU A 174 -5.36 -2.37 -12.88
CA GLU A 174 -5.91 -1.50 -13.92
C GLU A 174 -4.84 -1.00 -14.91
N GLY A 175 -3.57 -1.30 -14.65
CA GLY A 175 -2.43 -0.98 -15.49
C GLY A 175 -1.44 -0.03 -14.83
N THR A 176 -0.93 0.93 -15.59
CA THR A 176 0.15 1.81 -15.15
C THR A 176 -0.34 3.24 -14.92
N HIS A 177 -0.06 3.78 -13.73
CA HIS A 177 -0.50 5.10 -13.32
C HIS A 177 0.68 5.99 -12.95
N ARG A 178 0.68 7.21 -13.49
CA ARG A 178 1.70 8.21 -13.16
C ARG A 178 1.23 9.12 -12.03
N ARG A 179 1.98 9.18 -10.93
CA ARG A 179 1.70 10.06 -9.78
C ARG A 179 2.88 10.93 -9.42
N CYS A 180 2.60 12.17 -9.02
CA CYS A 180 3.60 13.06 -8.45
C CYS A 180 3.21 13.27 -6.98
N GLU A 181 4.05 12.82 -6.06
CA GLU A 181 3.80 12.93 -4.63
C GLU A 181 5.07 13.41 -3.92
N PRO A 182 4.98 14.41 -3.03
CA PRO A 182 6.04 14.66 -2.06
C PRO A 182 5.96 13.56 -1.00
N MET A 183 7.01 12.76 -0.82
CA MET A 183 7.13 11.96 0.40
C MET A 183 7.62 12.84 1.55
#